data_AF-A0A7J6MUU7-F1
#
_entry.id   AF-A0A7J6MUU7-F1
#
_cell.length_a   1.000
_cell.length_b   1.000
_cell.length_c   1.000
_cell.angle_alpha   90.00
_cell.angle_beta   90.00
_cell.angle_gamma   90.00
#
_symmetry.space_group_name_H-M   'P 1'
#
loop_
_entity.id
_entity.type
_entity.pdbx_description
1 polymer ?
#
loop_
_entity_poly.entity_id
_entity_poly.type
_entity_poly.pdbx_seq_one_letter_code
_entity_poly.pdbx_strand_id
1 'polypeptide(L)'
;MTSQFDGIRSCNSTCYSSFRDQSSQRSLAEPMLRSFRSDSGAAAPSPRLHPRSNITQVVNPYGGTVTYAPSESGETSIVPAPHVQKRPESMNIRVALHSSLVVNIALTLAKAVCLLESGSLAVLASLVDSLLDLLSQLVLWWTEHKANHSYNETYPAGQRRLEPLGVVICACWMGMASIEVIRESAGVLAEYIGTDKVPPLEMTPLVAAIMIVAIASKTALYFYCRKVGEEANSENVKALAQDHINDVFSNTGAVLAAWAAYESPKLWWVDSTSAILISLYIIGSWIETGKEQAAMIAGRSADPEFLANIREIANQYHPELYADIIRAYHFGPNFLVELEMVLPETYQLRESHDIGMGLQHKIEDLDRVERAFVHIDYQERPYDEHDENSWPNEYYEKVRGSPRQKSAKCRPSVEGEKKLESSGAGSGLFDTLARRL
;
A
#
# COMPACT_ATOMS: atom_id res chain seq x y z
N MET A 1 -18.00 17.66 37.76
CA MET A 1 -18.01 17.77 36.29
C MET A 1 -19.16 16.93 35.78
N THR A 2 -20.34 17.52 35.75
CA THR A 2 -21.63 16.89 35.46
C THR A 2 -22.45 17.95 34.74
N SER A 3 -22.28 18.03 33.41
CA SER A 3 -23.09 18.81 32.45
C SER A 3 -22.29 18.90 31.14
N GLN A 4 -22.27 17.83 30.34
CA GLN A 4 -21.87 17.88 28.91
C GLN A 4 -22.08 16.54 28.15
N PHE A 5 -23.15 15.80 28.42
CA PHE A 5 -23.41 14.52 27.73
C PHE A 5 -24.86 14.27 27.26
N ASP A 6 -25.65 15.32 27.01
CA ASP A 6 -27.04 15.17 26.50
C ASP A 6 -27.24 15.65 25.03
N GLY A 7 -26.18 16.02 24.32
CA GLY A 7 -26.28 16.54 22.95
C GLY A 7 -26.20 15.51 21.80
N ILE A 8 -25.87 14.24 22.09
CA ILE A 8 -25.45 13.26 21.04
C ILE A 8 -26.42 12.08 20.88
N ARG A 9 -27.55 12.04 21.60
CA ARG A 9 -28.57 10.97 21.46
C ARG A 9 -29.78 11.28 20.58
N SER A 10 -29.88 12.47 19.97
CA SER A 10 -31.07 12.86 19.18
C SER A 10 -30.89 12.84 17.64
N CYS A 11 -29.68 12.55 17.12
CA CYS A 11 -29.46 12.52 15.66
C CYS A 11 -29.41 11.12 15.01
N ASN A 12 -29.54 10.04 15.79
CA ASN A 12 -29.39 8.67 15.27
C ASN A 12 -30.72 7.93 15.00
N SER A 13 -31.88 8.56 15.18
CA SER A 13 -33.19 7.89 14.98
C SER A 13 -33.99 8.37 13.77
N THR A 14 -33.50 9.31 12.96
CA THR A 14 -34.26 9.87 11.82
C THR A 14 -33.65 9.54 10.45
N CYS A 15 -32.46 8.91 10.40
CA CYS A 15 -31.83 8.49 9.13
C CYS A 15 -32.02 7.01 8.77
N TYR A 16 -32.59 6.19 9.68
CA TYR A 16 -32.80 4.76 9.44
C TYR A 16 -34.20 4.38 8.92
N SER A 17 -35.09 5.35 8.70
CA SER A 17 -36.49 5.12 8.29
C SER A 17 -36.81 5.45 6.82
N SER A 18 -35.85 5.94 6.02
CA SER A 18 -36.08 6.25 4.58
C SER A 18 -35.54 5.21 3.59
N PHE A 19 -34.86 4.16 4.03
CA PHE A 19 -34.28 3.14 3.14
C PHE A 19 -35.05 1.80 3.08
N ARG A 20 -36.21 1.71 3.73
CA ARG A 20 -37.04 0.48 3.79
C ARG A 20 -38.31 0.51 2.94
N ASP A 21 -38.51 1.55 2.13
CA ASP A 21 -39.80 1.80 1.44
C ASP A 21 -39.72 1.77 -0.11
N GLN A 22 -38.70 1.11 -0.68
CA GLN A 22 -38.62 0.85 -2.14
C GLN A 22 -38.72 -0.63 -2.53
N SER A 23 -38.95 -1.54 -1.58
CA SER A 23 -39.18 -2.97 -1.86
C SER A 23 -40.66 -3.38 -1.89
N SER A 24 -41.61 -2.42 -1.89
CA SER A 24 -43.06 -2.69 -1.83
C SER A 24 -43.89 -2.07 -2.97
N GLN A 25 -43.31 -1.85 -4.16
CA GLN A 25 -44.06 -1.42 -5.36
C GLN A 25 -43.67 -2.21 -6.64
N ARG A 26 -43.60 -3.53 -6.54
CA ARG A 26 -43.66 -4.43 -7.71
C ARG A 26 -44.62 -5.60 -7.43
N SER A 27 -45.92 -5.30 -7.29
CA SER A 27 -46.97 -6.34 -7.26
C SER A 27 -48.29 -5.89 -7.92
N LEU A 28 -48.28 -4.88 -8.79
CA LEU A 28 -49.48 -4.39 -9.46
C LEU A 28 -49.20 -4.05 -10.93
N ALA A 29 -48.98 -5.09 -11.75
CA ALA A 29 -49.10 -4.99 -13.21
C ALA A 29 -49.21 -6.39 -13.86
N GLU A 30 -50.26 -7.14 -13.53
CA GLU A 30 -50.85 -8.19 -14.39
C GLU A 30 -52.24 -8.49 -13.79
N PRO A 31 -53.33 -8.02 -14.41
CA PRO A 31 -54.07 -8.92 -15.29
C PRO A 31 -54.82 -8.17 -16.40
N MET A 32 -54.29 -8.12 -17.62
CA MET A 32 -55.11 -7.82 -18.80
C MET A 32 -54.47 -8.46 -20.02
N LEU A 33 -54.76 -9.75 -20.21
CA LEU A 33 -54.80 -10.46 -21.51
C LEU A 33 -55.27 -11.93 -21.28
N ARG A 34 -56.36 -12.09 -20.54
CA ARG A 34 -57.21 -13.29 -20.57
C ARG A 34 -58.65 -12.88 -20.82
N SER A 35 -58.89 -12.51 -22.07
CA SER A 35 -60.23 -12.39 -22.65
C SER A 35 -60.05 -12.69 -24.14
N PHE A 36 -60.96 -13.50 -24.69
CA PHE A 36 -60.96 -14.12 -26.02
C PHE A 36 -60.45 -15.56 -26.10
N ARG A 37 -61.31 -16.44 -25.58
CA ARG A 37 -61.47 -17.83 -26.05
C ARG A 37 -62.94 -18.00 -26.41
N SER A 38 -63.24 -18.03 -27.71
CA SER A 38 -64.37 -18.71 -28.37
C SER A 38 -64.64 -17.99 -29.69
N ASP A 39 -64.19 -18.56 -30.81
CA ASP A 39 -65.12 -19.11 -31.79
C ASP A 39 -64.36 -19.89 -32.88
N SER A 40 -65.03 -20.94 -33.32
CA SER A 40 -64.66 -22.04 -34.21
C SER A 40 -64.38 -21.65 -35.67
N GLY A 41 -63.44 -22.35 -36.33
CA GLY A 41 -63.36 -22.39 -37.81
C GLY A 41 -62.04 -22.91 -38.39
N ALA A 42 -62.02 -24.18 -38.80
CA ALA A 42 -61.22 -24.84 -39.85
C ALA A 42 -59.78 -24.36 -40.23
N ALA A 43 -58.83 -25.29 -40.01
CA ALA A 43 -57.70 -25.71 -40.87
C ALA A 43 -56.68 -24.68 -41.43
N ALA A 44 -55.45 -24.71 -40.88
CA ALA A 44 -54.18 -24.52 -41.61
C ALA A 44 -53.01 -25.19 -40.83
N PRO A 45 -51.99 -25.77 -41.49
CA PRO A 45 -50.98 -26.60 -40.84
C PRO A 45 -49.90 -25.78 -40.11
N SER A 46 -49.53 -26.22 -38.91
CA SER A 46 -48.55 -25.59 -38.03
C SER A 46 -47.10 -25.76 -38.51
N PRO A 47 -46.23 -24.73 -38.38
CA PRO A 47 -44.80 -24.86 -38.63
C PRO A 47 -44.10 -25.54 -37.44
N ARG A 48 -43.07 -26.34 -37.75
CA ARG A 48 -42.30 -27.15 -36.80
C ARG A 48 -41.63 -26.27 -35.73
N LEU A 49 -41.84 -26.62 -34.45
CA LEU A 49 -41.09 -26.08 -33.32
C LEU A 49 -39.64 -26.58 -33.37
N HIS A 50 -38.68 -25.67 -33.49
CA HIS A 50 -37.28 -25.93 -33.15
C HIS A 50 -37.12 -26.02 -31.61
N PRO A 51 -36.17 -26.83 -31.10
CA PRO A 51 -36.00 -26.97 -29.66
C PRO A 51 -35.41 -25.68 -29.07
N ARG A 52 -35.90 -25.31 -27.87
CA ARG A 52 -35.40 -24.19 -27.05
C ARG A 52 -33.88 -24.28 -26.91
N SER A 53 -33.17 -23.27 -27.42
CA SER A 53 -31.76 -23.05 -27.11
C SER A 53 -31.63 -22.70 -25.63
N ASN A 54 -30.82 -23.46 -24.89
CA ASN A 54 -30.47 -23.14 -23.52
C ASN A 54 -29.53 -21.92 -23.53
N ILE A 55 -30.09 -20.73 -23.34
CA ILE A 55 -29.33 -19.50 -23.11
C ILE A 55 -28.74 -19.59 -21.70
N THR A 56 -27.43 -19.75 -21.58
CA THR A 56 -26.74 -19.70 -20.28
C THR A 56 -26.44 -18.25 -19.97
N GLN A 57 -27.17 -17.67 -19.00
CA GLN A 57 -26.81 -16.38 -18.42
C GLN A 57 -25.67 -16.62 -17.43
N VAL A 58 -24.48 -16.09 -17.74
CA VAL A 58 -23.37 -16.07 -16.80
C VAL A 58 -23.16 -14.62 -16.38
N VAL A 59 -23.19 -14.40 -15.08
CA VAL A 59 -22.92 -13.09 -14.48
C VAL A 59 -21.42 -12.85 -14.59
N ASN A 60 -21.02 -11.77 -15.27
CA ASN A 60 -19.63 -11.33 -15.30
C ASN A 60 -19.18 -10.97 -13.86
N PRO A 61 -17.92 -11.22 -13.47
CA PRO A 61 -17.35 -10.79 -12.18
C PRO A 61 -17.58 -9.31 -11.78
N TYR A 62 -17.97 -8.44 -12.71
CA TYR A 62 -18.37 -7.04 -12.43
C TYR A 62 -19.89 -6.80 -12.31
N GLY A 63 -20.71 -7.84 -12.20
CA GLY A 63 -22.16 -7.74 -11.98
C GLY A 63 -23.00 -7.46 -13.24
N GLY A 64 -22.38 -7.40 -14.42
CA GLY A 64 -23.08 -7.32 -15.71
C GLY A 64 -23.47 -8.69 -16.25
N THR A 65 -24.71 -8.85 -16.73
CA THR A 65 -25.14 -10.09 -17.40
C THR A 65 -24.67 -10.08 -18.84
N VAL A 66 -23.71 -10.93 -19.20
CA VAL A 66 -23.25 -11.09 -20.59
C VAL A 66 -23.92 -12.34 -21.15
N THR A 67 -24.74 -12.17 -22.19
CA THR A 67 -25.35 -13.27 -22.93
C THR A 67 -24.39 -13.77 -24.00
N TYR A 68 -23.87 -14.98 -23.84
CA TYR A 68 -23.07 -15.65 -24.87
C TYR A 68 -23.98 -16.42 -25.83
N ALA A 69 -23.75 -16.28 -27.13
CA ALA A 69 -24.27 -17.23 -28.11
C ALA A 69 -23.46 -18.54 -28.00
N PRO A 70 -24.10 -19.73 -28.06
CA PRO A 70 -23.41 -20.99 -27.88
C PRO A 70 -22.40 -21.22 -29.01
N SER A 71 -21.16 -21.59 -28.67
CA SER A 71 -20.22 -22.17 -29.63
C SER A 71 -20.66 -23.59 -30.00
N GLU A 72 -20.39 -24.01 -31.24
CA GLU A 72 -20.79 -25.32 -31.78
C GLU A 72 -20.19 -26.53 -31.04
N SER A 73 -19.27 -26.31 -30.08
CA SER A 73 -18.51 -27.38 -29.40
C SER A 73 -18.99 -27.74 -28.00
N GLY A 74 -20.11 -27.22 -27.50
CA GLY A 74 -20.80 -27.75 -26.30
C GLY A 74 -20.04 -27.71 -24.96
N GLU A 75 -18.79 -27.25 -24.93
CA GLU A 75 -17.99 -27.06 -23.73
C GLU A 75 -17.84 -25.56 -23.45
N THR A 76 -18.60 -25.08 -22.47
CA THR A 76 -18.32 -23.82 -21.77
C THR A 76 -17.07 -24.05 -20.92
N SER A 77 -15.90 -23.98 -21.54
CA SER A 77 -14.65 -23.93 -20.79
C SER A 77 -14.59 -22.56 -20.13
N ILE A 78 -14.86 -22.52 -18.83
CA ILE A 78 -14.46 -21.39 -17.97
C ILE A 78 -12.95 -21.43 -18.00
N VAL A 79 -12.32 -20.68 -18.92
CA VAL A 79 -10.88 -20.50 -18.91
C VAL A 79 -10.59 -19.71 -17.64
N PRO A 80 -9.94 -20.30 -16.62
CA PRO A 80 -9.50 -19.55 -15.45
C PRO A 80 -8.62 -18.41 -15.99
N ALA A 81 -8.73 -17.22 -15.41
CA ALA A 81 -7.79 -16.15 -15.72
C ALA A 81 -6.36 -16.72 -15.72
N PRO A 82 -5.53 -16.45 -16.74
CA PRO A 82 -4.22 -17.05 -16.86
C PRO A 82 -3.50 -16.91 -15.53
N HIS A 83 -3.04 -18.05 -15.00
CA HIS A 83 -2.38 -18.12 -13.72
C HIS A 83 -1.27 -17.07 -13.68
N VAL A 84 -1.44 -16.01 -12.87
CA VAL A 84 -0.35 -15.09 -12.55
C VAL A 84 0.77 -15.96 -12.03
N GLN A 85 1.80 -16.12 -12.87
CA GLN A 85 2.84 -17.09 -12.65
C GLN A 85 3.54 -16.67 -11.36
N LYS A 86 3.47 -17.54 -10.33
CA LYS A 86 4.19 -17.33 -9.07
C LYS A 86 5.66 -17.16 -9.44
N ARG A 87 6.16 -15.93 -9.40
CA ARG A 87 7.61 -15.69 -9.42
C ARG A 87 8.17 -16.50 -8.26
N PRO A 88 9.14 -17.39 -8.46
CA PRO A 88 9.74 -18.11 -7.35
C PRO A 88 10.32 -17.05 -6.42
N GLU A 89 9.76 -16.92 -5.22
CA GLU A 89 10.43 -16.17 -4.15
C GLU A 89 11.87 -16.68 -4.11
N SER A 90 12.82 -15.75 -4.12
CA SER A 90 14.20 -16.15 -3.89
C SER A 90 14.21 -16.83 -2.52
N MET A 91 14.68 -18.09 -2.49
CA MET A 91 14.80 -18.87 -1.27
C MET A 91 15.49 -18.05 -0.16
N ASN A 92 16.36 -17.12 -0.57
CA ASN A 92 17.05 -16.14 0.25
C ASN A 92 16.12 -15.22 1.05
N ILE A 93 15.04 -14.67 0.46
CA ILE A 93 14.07 -13.80 1.19
C ILE A 93 13.44 -14.59 2.34
N ARG A 94 12.91 -15.78 2.04
CA ARG A 94 12.28 -16.63 3.05
C ARG A 94 13.27 -17.01 4.14
N VAL A 95 14.49 -17.40 3.77
CA VAL A 95 15.53 -17.74 4.74
C VAL A 95 15.88 -16.53 5.61
N ALA A 96 15.98 -15.31 5.05
CA ALA A 96 16.21 -14.08 5.81
C ALA A 96 15.12 -13.84 6.86
N LEU A 97 13.85 -13.84 6.45
CA LEU A 97 12.72 -13.64 7.36
C LEU A 97 12.65 -14.72 8.46
N HIS A 98 12.81 -16.00 8.10
CA HIS A 98 12.77 -17.08 9.08
C HIS A 98 13.98 -17.06 10.02
N SER A 99 15.18 -16.81 9.51
CA SER A 99 16.39 -16.75 10.33
C SER A 99 16.32 -15.62 11.35
N SER A 100 15.84 -14.45 10.95
CA SER A 100 15.63 -13.32 11.85
C SER A 100 14.57 -13.63 12.91
N LEU A 101 13.42 -14.18 12.50
CA LEU A 101 12.37 -14.57 13.44
C LEU A 101 12.87 -15.57 14.49
N VAL A 102 13.62 -16.60 14.07
CA VAL A 102 14.18 -17.60 15.00
C VAL A 102 15.16 -16.98 15.98
N VAL A 103 16.04 -16.10 15.53
CA VAL A 103 16.99 -15.40 16.41
C VAL A 103 16.26 -14.49 17.39
N ASN A 104 15.24 -13.75 16.96
CA ASN A 104 14.49 -12.88 17.85
C ASN A 104 13.64 -13.66 18.85
N ILE A 105 13.05 -14.79 18.48
CA ILE A 105 12.44 -15.72 19.44
C ILE A 105 13.46 -16.18 20.47
N ALA A 106 14.66 -16.58 20.03
CA ALA A 106 15.71 -17.04 20.94
C ALA A 106 16.17 -15.93 21.90
N LEU A 107 16.34 -14.70 21.43
CA LEU A 107 16.71 -13.54 22.24
C LEU A 107 15.61 -13.20 23.26
N THR A 108 14.34 -13.18 22.85
CA THR A 108 13.21 -12.92 23.74
C THR A 108 13.08 -13.99 24.82
N LEU A 109 13.28 -15.27 24.48
CA LEU A 109 13.31 -16.36 25.46
C LEU A 109 14.48 -16.23 26.44
N ALA A 110 15.68 -15.89 25.95
CA ALA A 110 16.84 -15.67 26.80
C ALA A 110 16.58 -14.53 27.81
N LYS A 111 16.05 -13.40 27.34
CA LYS A 111 15.67 -12.28 28.22
C LYS A 111 14.57 -12.65 29.22
N ALA A 112 13.60 -13.47 28.82
CA ALA A 112 12.53 -13.93 29.70
C ALA A 112 13.07 -14.82 30.85
N VAL A 113 13.99 -15.73 30.56
CA VAL A 113 14.64 -16.55 31.61
C VAL A 113 15.40 -15.64 32.59
N CYS A 114 16.10 -14.64 32.08
CA CYS A 114 16.88 -13.73 32.91
C CYS A 114 16.01 -12.82 33.78
N LEU A 115 14.82 -12.46 33.30
CA LEU A 115 13.80 -11.77 34.11
C LEU A 115 13.35 -12.63 35.29
N LEU A 116 13.12 -13.93 35.09
CA LEU A 116 12.67 -14.83 36.16
C LEU A 116 13.73 -14.99 37.26
N GLU A 117 15.01 -14.97 36.90
CA GLU A 117 16.10 -15.07 37.86
C GLU A 117 16.42 -13.73 38.54
N SER A 118 16.39 -12.63 37.79
CA SER A 118 16.81 -11.31 38.29
C SER A 118 15.69 -10.56 39.02
N GLY A 119 14.42 -10.77 38.62
CA GLY A 119 13.27 -10.02 39.14
C GLY A 119 13.32 -8.50 38.90
N SER A 120 14.25 -8.02 38.08
CA SER A 120 14.52 -6.59 37.90
C SER A 120 13.57 -5.95 36.88
N LEU A 121 13.10 -4.74 37.20
CA LEU A 121 12.25 -3.93 36.33
C LEU A 121 12.98 -3.53 35.03
N ALA A 122 14.30 -3.36 35.07
CA ALA A 122 15.10 -3.05 33.89
C ALA A 122 15.11 -4.21 32.88
N VAL A 123 15.16 -5.45 33.37
CA VAL A 123 15.10 -6.65 32.51
C VAL A 123 13.69 -6.82 31.94
N LEU A 124 12.65 -6.45 32.69
CA LEU A 124 11.26 -6.46 32.21
C LEU A 124 11.07 -5.49 31.04
N ALA A 125 11.56 -4.25 31.15
CA ALA A 125 11.51 -3.26 30.06
C ALA A 125 12.20 -3.80 28.79
N SER A 126 13.42 -4.33 28.94
CA SER A 126 14.16 -4.92 27.82
C SER A 126 13.49 -6.15 27.18
N LEU A 127 12.68 -6.89 27.95
CA LEU A 127 11.88 -8.00 27.43
C LEU A 127 10.68 -7.49 26.60
N VAL A 128 10.02 -6.42 27.06
CA VAL A 128 8.92 -5.78 26.33
C VAL A 128 9.42 -5.28 24.97
N ASP A 129 10.61 -4.66 24.92
CA ASP A 129 11.21 -4.23 23.66
C ASP A 129 11.40 -5.40 22.68
N SER A 130 12.02 -6.49 23.12
CA SER A 130 12.20 -7.67 22.26
C SER A 130 10.90 -8.39 21.90
N LEU A 131 9.82 -8.19 22.67
CA LEU A 131 8.49 -8.64 22.29
C LEU A 131 7.91 -7.77 21.16
N LEU A 132 8.12 -6.45 21.20
CA LEU A 132 7.71 -5.54 20.13
C LEU A 132 8.46 -5.86 18.82
N ASP A 133 9.77 -6.13 18.88
CA ASP A 133 10.56 -6.61 17.73
C ASP A 133 10.01 -7.93 17.16
N LEU A 134 9.60 -8.84 18.04
CA LEU A 134 9.02 -10.13 17.63
C LEU A 134 7.68 -9.92 16.92
N LEU A 135 6.85 -9.00 17.42
CA LEU A 135 5.56 -8.67 16.82
C LEU A 135 5.74 -8.00 15.45
N SER A 136 6.68 -7.07 15.31
CA SER A 136 6.96 -6.43 14.02
C SER A 136 7.42 -7.45 12.98
N GLN A 137 8.32 -8.37 13.35
CA GLN A 137 8.75 -9.47 12.48
C GLN A 137 7.66 -10.46 12.12
N LEU A 138 6.76 -10.77 13.07
CA LEU A 138 5.61 -11.62 12.78
C LEU A 138 4.70 -10.96 11.74
N VAL A 139 4.51 -9.65 11.83
CA VAL A 139 3.74 -8.89 10.83
C VAL A 139 4.45 -8.91 9.47
N LEU A 140 5.75 -8.63 9.40
CA LEU A 140 6.50 -8.69 8.14
C LEU A 140 6.48 -10.10 7.51
N TRP A 141 6.63 -11.15 8.30
CA TRP A 141 6.52 -12.52 7.84
C TRP A 141 5.10 -12.83 7.32
N TRP A 142 4.07 -12.37 8.03
CA TRP A 142 2.68 -12.59 7.64
C TRP A 142 2.30 -11.83 6.36
N THR A 143 2.73 -10.57 6.23
CA THR A 143 2.49 -9.77 5.02
C THR A 143 3.20 -10.36 3.82
N GLU A 144 4.45 -10.80 3.97
CA GLU A 144 5.18 -11.51 2.91
C GLU A 144 4.45 -12.80 2.50
N HIS A 145 4.06 -13.62 3.47
CA HIS A 145 3.39 -14.89 3.19
C HIS A 145 2.06 -14.69 2.45
N LYS A 146 1.32 -13.64 2.81
CA LYS A 146 0.07 -13.26 2.14
C LYS A 146 0.30 -12.65 0.77
N ALA A 147 1.29 -11.76 0.63
CA ALA A 147 1.65 -11.14 -0.64
C ALA A 147 1.99 -12.19 -1.73
N ASN A 148 2.59 -13.31 -1.32
CA ASN A 148 2.96 -14.41 -2.21
C ASN A 148 1.85 -15.43 -2.50
N HIS A 149 0.67 -15.31 -1.88
CA HIS A 149 -0.52 -16.09 -2.25
C HIS A 149 -1.36 -15.33 -3.29
N SER A 150 -1.02 -15.53 -4.57
CA SER A 150 -1.39 -14.62 -5.66
C SER A 150 -2.74 -14.81 -6.36
N TYR A 151 -3.74 -15.51 -5.81
CA TYR A 151 -5.09 -15.42 -6.39
C TYR A 151 -6.17 -15.77 -5.38
N ASN A 152 -7.06 -14.82 -5.14
CA ASN A 152 -8.32 -15.03 -4.41
C ASN A 152 -9.38 -14.19 -5.13
N GLU A 153 -10.60 -14.70 -5.27
CA GLU A 153 -11.73 -13.97 -5.87
C GLU A 153 -11.99 -12.63 -5.16
N THR A 154 -11.67 -12.53 -3.86
CA THR A 154 -11.75 -11.28 -3.10
C THR A 154 -10.71 -10.24 -3.52
N TYR A 155 -9.54 -10.68 -4.02
CA TYR A 155 -8.41 -9.82 -4.40
C TYR A 155 -7.95 -10.15 -5.83
N PRO A 156 -8.70 -9.70 -6.86
CA PRO A 156 -8.42 -10.06 -8.26
C PRO A 156 -7.10 -9.51 -8.78
N ALA A 157 -6.59 -8.43 -8.19
CA ALA A 157 -5.31 -7.82 -8.52
C ALA A 157 -4.14 -8.35 -7.64
N GLY A 158 -4.39 -9.37 -6.82
CA GLY A 158 -3.40 -9.95 -5.90
C GLY A 158 -3.27 -9.19 -4.57
N GLN A 159 -2.44 -9.74 -3.68
CA GLN A 159 -2.22 -9.24 -2.32
C GLN A 159 -0.85 -8.56 -2.13
N ARG A 160 -0.12 -8.28 -3.21
CA ARG A 160 1.23 -7.68 -3.15
C ARG A 160 1.28 -6.30 -2.51
N ARG A 161 0.15 -5.57 -2.48
CA ARG A 161 0.02 -4.28 -1.76
C ARG A 161 0.13 -4.41 -0.23
N LEU A 162 0.07 -5.62 0.32
CA LEU A 162 0.20 -5.85 1.76
C LEU A 162 1.65 -5.72 2.25
N GLU A 163 2.65 -5.88 1.38
CA GLU A 163 4.07 -5.72 1.74
C GLU A 163 4.38 -4.31 2.26
N PRO A 164 4.20 -3.22 1.48
CA PRO A 164 4.47 -1.87 1.98
C PRO A 164 3.56 -1.49 3.15
N LEU A 165 2.35 -2.04 3.22
CA LEU A 165 1.44 -1.84 4.35
C LEU A 165 2.02 -2.41 5.65
N GLY A 166 2.63 -3.61 5.60
CA GLY A 166 3.31 -4.22 6.74
C GLY A 166 4.44 -3.34 7.28
N VAL A 167 5.25 -2.78 6.38
CA VAL A 167 6.35 -1.88 6.76
C VAL A 167 5.82 -0.59 7.40
N VAL A 168 4.75 0.00 6.87
CA VAL A 168 4.11 1.19 7.48
C VAL A 168 3.61 0.90 8.90
N ILE A 169 2.99 -0.26 9.12
CA ILE A 169 2.52 -0.68 10.45
C ILE A 169 3.72 -0.82 11.41
N CYS A 170 4.81 -1.44 10.95
CA CYS A 170 6.04 -1.56 11.74
C CYS A 170 6.63 -0.20 12.08
N ALA A 171 6.70 0.73 11.13
CA ALA A 171 7.19 2.09 11.36
C ALA A 171 6.38 2.82 12.44
N CYS A 172 5.05 2.65 12.47
CA CYS A 172 4.19 3.22 13.51
C CYS A 172 4.49 2.63 14.90
N TRP A 173 4.66 1.31 15.01
CA TRP A 173 4.98 0.67 16.30
C TRP A 173 6.37 1.03 16.80
N MET A 174 7.39 0.98 15.93
CA MET A 174 8.76 1.31 16.32
C MET A 174 8.92 2.81 16.65
N GLY A 175 8.19 3.68 15.94
CA GLY A 175 8.08 5.09 16.29
C GLY A 175 7.44 5.30 17.67
N MET A 176 6.37 4.58 17.97
CA MET A 176 5.71 4.62 19.28
C MET A 176 6.63 4.13 20.41
N ALA A 177 7.32 3.01 20.21
CA ALA A 177 8.29 2.47 21.16
C ALA A 177 9.40 3.48 21.46
N SER A 178 9.94 4.13 20.41
CA SER A 178 10.98 5.15 20.55
C SER A 178 10.51 6.38 21.33
N ILE A 179 9.24 6.79 21.18
CA ILE A 179 8.65 7.89 21.96
C ILE A 179 8.55 7.53 23.44
N GLU A 180 8.19 6.28 23.77
CA GLU A 180 8.12 5.84 25.17
C GLU A 180 9.52 5.82 25.81
N VAL A 181 10.55 5.36 25.09
CA VAL A 181 11.95 5.43 25.55
C VAL A 181 12.37 6.88 25.83
N ILE A 182 11.99 7.84 24.97
CA ILE A 182 12.28 9.26 25.20
C ILE A 182 11.55 9.74 26.47
N ARG A 183 10.29 9.36 26.66
CA ARG A 183 9.50 9.76 27.82
C ARG A 183 10.09 9.22 29.12
N GLU A 184 10.48 7.95 29.15
CA GLU A 184 11.12 7.32 30.31
C GLU A 184 12.47 7.98 30.61
N SER A 185 13.32 8.14 29.58
CA SER A 185 14.64 8.77 29.71
C SER A 185 14.56 10.22 30.18
N ALA A 186 13.59 10.99 29.66
CA ALA A 186 13.34 12.35 30.09
C ALA A 186 12.79 12.42 31.52
N GLY A 187 11.98 11.43 31.94
CA GLY A 187 11.51 11.28 33.30
C GLY A 187 12.66 11.05 34.28
N VAL A 188 13.59 10.15 33.95
CA VAL A 188 14.81 9.91 34.76
C VAL A 188 15.64 11.19 34.84
N LEU A 189 15.83 11.91 33.73
CA LEU A 189 16.57 13.16 33.77
C LEU A 189 15.87 14.20 34.65
N ALA A 190 14.56 14.38 34.53
CA ALA A 190 13.81 15.37 35.31
C ALA A 190 13.76 15.06 36.81
N GLU A 191 13.71 13.78 37.20
CA GLU A 191 13.69 13.37 38.61
C GLU A 191 15.06 13.52 39.28
N TYR A 192 16.13 13.17 38.57
CA TYR A 192 17.46 13.11 39.17
C TYR A 192 18.29 14.40 38.98
N ILE A 193 17.93 15.27 38.03
CA ILE A 193 18.63 16.54 37.83
C ILE A 193 18.47 17.44 39.06
N GLY A 194 19.59 17.80 39.68
CA GLY A 194 19.62 18.58 40.93
C GLY A 194 19.45 17.76 42.22
N THR A 195 19.38 16.44 42.13
CA THR A 195 19.49 15.54 43.30
C THR A 195 20.86 14.87 43.35
N ASP A 196 21.46 14.72 44.54
CA ASP A 196 22.72 13.97 44.73
C ASP A 196 22.55 12.44 44.64
N LYS A 197 21.38 11.97 44.21
CA LYS A 197 21.09 10.54 44.07
C LYS A 197 21.53 10.08 42.69
N VAL A 198 22.15 8.91 42.63
CA VAL A 198 22.46 8.24 41.37
C VAL A 198 21.36 7.18 41.15
N PRO A 199 20.70 7.13 39.98
CA PRO A 199 19.75 6.07 39.70
C PRO A 199 20.47 4.71 39.82
N PRO A 200 19.84 3.71 40.46
CA PRO A 200 20.45 2.38 40.55
C PRO A 200 20.56 1.78 39.15
N LEU A 201 21.76 1.79 38.58
CA LEU A 201 22.05 1.00 37.39
C LEU A 201 22.16 -0.46 37.81
N GLU A 202 21.05 -1.20 37.70
CA GLU A 202 21.02 -2.65 37.88
C GLU A 202 21.57 -3.37 36.63
N MET A 203 22.82 -3.05 36.25
CA MET A 203 23.55 -3.78 35.22
C MET A 203 24.25 -4.97 35.87
N THR A 204 23.55 -6.11 35.93
CA THR A 204 24.21 -7.36 36.30
C THR A 204 25.15 -7.80 35.18
N PRO A 205 26.27 -8.49 35.48
CA PRO A 205 27.19 -9.01 34.46
C PRO A 205 26.48 -9.90 33.42
N LEU A 206 25.40 -10.57 33.84
CA LEU A 206 24.55 -11.41 33.00
C LEU A 206 23.75 -10.58 31.98
N VAL A 207 23.16 -9.44 32.39
CA VAL A 207 22.46 -8.53 31.47
C VAL A 207 23.43 -7.94 30.45
N ALA A 208 24.63 -7.53 30.88
CA ALA A 208 25.67 -7.03 29.98
C ALA A 208 26.10 -8.10 28.95
N ALA A 209 26.27 -9.36 29.37
CA ALA A 209 26.61 -10.46 28.47
C ALA A 209 25.52 -10.71 27.41
N ILE A 210 24.25 -10.67 27.79
CA ILE A 210 23.12 -10.86 26.87
C ILE A 210 23.02 -9.72 25.88
N MET A 211 23.23 -8.48 26.32
CA MET A 211 23.25 -7.31 25.43
C MET A 211 24.36 -7.43 24.38
N ILE A 212 25.55 -7.89 24.76
CA ILE A 212 26.65 -8.12 23.81
C ILE A 212 26.29 -9.22 22.80
N VAL A 213 25.69 -10.32 23.24
CA VAL A 213 25.22 -11.39 22.34
C VAL A 213 24.10 -10.90 21.41
N ALA A 214 23.18 -10.07 21.92
CA ALA A 214 22.13 -9.44 21.13
C ALA A 214 22.72 -8.52 20.04
N ILE A 215 23.68 -7.66 20.40
CA ILE A 215 24.38 -6.80 19.44
C ILE A 215 25.08 -7.64 18.38
N ALA A 216 25.83 -8.68 18.76
CA ALA A 216 26.55 -9.53 17.81
C ALA A 216 25.60 -10.25 16.84
N SER A 217 24.51 -10.83 17.36
CA SER A 217 23.53 -11.56 16.55
C SER A 217 22.75 -10.63 15.60
N LYS A 218 22.25 -9.48 16.08
CA LYS A 218 21.57 -8.47 15.25
C LYS A 218 22.51 -7.87 14.21
N THR A 219 23.80 -7.66 14.54
CA THR A 219 24.80 -7.21 13.56
C THR A 219 25.00 -8.23 12.44
N ALA A 220 25.10 -9.52 12.76
CA ALA A 220 25.22 -10.57 11.75
C ALA A 220 23.98 -10.64 10.85
N LEU A 221 22.78 -10.54 11.45
CA LEU A 221 21.52 -10.50 10.72
C LEU A 221 21.39 -9.26 9.83
N TYR A 222 21.86 -8.10 10.28
CA TYR A 222 21.87 -6.87 9.48
C TYR A 222 22.64 -7.07 8.17
N PHE A 223 23.87 -7.58 8.22
CA PHE A 223 24.66 -7.81 7.01
C PHE A 223 24.00 -8.83 6.07
N TYR A 224 23.40 -9.88 6.62
CA TYR A 224 22.69 -10.88 5.83
C TYR A 224 21.43 -10.31 5.18
N CYS A 225 20.56 -9.66 5.96
CA CYS A 225 19.31 -9.08 5.48
C CYS A 225 19.56 -7.94 4.50
N ARG A 226 20.58 -7.10 4.73
CA ARG A 226 20.94 -6.03 3.80
C ARG A 226 21.33 -6.59 2.44
N LYS A 227 22.20 -7.60 2.41
CA LYS A 227 22.62 -8.23 1.16
C LYS A 227 21.43 -8.83 0.41
N VAL A 228 20.58 -9.58 1.10
CA VAL A 228 19.40 -10.21 0.50
C VAL A 228 18.37 -9.17 0.05
N GLY A 229 18.17 -8.10 0.84
CA GLY A 229 17.23 -7.02 0.54
C GLY A 229 17.65 -6.19 -0.68
N GLU A 230 18.95 -5.96 -0.86
CA GLU A 230 19.51 -5.30 -2.04
C GLU A 230 19.43 -6.22 -3.28
N GLU A 231 19.78 -7.50 -3.16
CA GLU A 231 19.74 -8.46 -4.28
C GLU A 231 18.31 -8.78 -4.75
N ALA A 232 17.37 -8.91 -3.82
CA ALA A 232 16.00 -9.31 -4.13
C ALA A 232 15.01 -8.13 -4.25
N ASN A 233 15.49 -6.90 -3.99
CA ASN A 233 14.69 -5.67 -4.00
C ASN A 233 13.38 -5.77 -3.19
N SER A 234 13.40 -6.46 -2.05
CA SER A 234 12.24 -6.62 -1.16
C SER A 234 12.23 -5.53 -0.09
N GLU A 235 11.11 -4.83 0.02
CA GLU A 235 10.90 -3.76 0.98
C GLU A 235 10.77 -4.32 2.40
N ASN A 236 10.16 -5.50 2.55
CA ASN A 236 10.08 -6.22 3.83
C ASN A 236 11.47 -6.54 4.39
N VAL A 237 12.38 -7.09 3.56
CA VAL A 237 13.72 -7.47 4.01
C VAL A 237 14.60 -6.24 4.30
N LYS A 238 14.46 -5.17 3.50
CA LYS A 238 15.14 -3.89 3.77
C LYS A 238 14.69 -3.27 5.09
N ALA A 239 13.38 -3.26 5.36
CA ALA A 239 12.84 -2.78 6.63
C ALA A 239 13.35 -3.60 7.82
N LEU A 240 13.46 -4.93 7.65
CA LEU A 240 14.04 -5.81 8.66
C LEU A 240 15.53 -5.54 8.91
N ALA A 241 16.30 -5.25 7.86
CA ALA A 241 17.70 -4.85 8.01
C ALA A 241 17.80 -3.51 8.78
N GLN A 242 16.93 -2.54 8.47
CA GLN A 242 16.85 -1.26 9.16
C GLN A 242 16.49 -1.41 10.64
N ASP A 243 15.57 -2.31 10.96
CA ASP A 243 15.21 -2.68 12.32
C ASP A 243 16.44 -3.19 13.10
N HIS A 244 17.17 -4.15 12.53
CA HIS A 244 18.35 -4.72 13.17
C HIS A 244 19.48 -3.73 13.41
N ILE A 245 19.72 -2.79 12.49
CA ILE A 245 20.76 -1.77 12.70
C ILE A 245 20.35 -0.75 13.76
N ASN A 246 19.05 -0.40 13.83
CA ASN A 246 18.51 0.47 14.88
C ASN A 246 18.68 -0.17 16.27
N ASP A 247 18.42 -1.47 16.38
CA ASP A 247 18.65 -2.22 17.62
C ASP A 247 20.14 -2.27 17.99
N VAL A 248 21.02 -2.44 17.01
CA VAL A 248 22.48 -2.42 17.24
C VAL A 248 22.91 -1.06 17.78
N PHE A 249 22.42 0.05 17.20
CA PHE A 249 22.73 1.39 17.70
C PHE A 249 22.19 1.63 19.12
N SER A 250 20.93 1.29 19.36
CA SER A 250 20.29 1.43 20.68
C SER A 250 21.02 0.63 21.76
N ASN A 251 21.24 -0.67 21.51
CA ASN A 251 21.91 -1.55 22.46
C ASN A 251 23.39 -1.16 22.67
N THR A 252 24.10 -0.74 21.62
CA THR A 252 25.49 -0.27 21.75
C THR A 252 25.57 1.02 22.56
N GLY A 253 24.65 1.97 22.32
CA GLY A 253 24.55 3.19 23.10
C GLY A 253 24.34 2.92 24.59
N ALA A 254 23.40 2.02 24.92
CA ALA A 254 23.12 1.61 26.29
C ALA A 254 24.35 0.94 26.96
N VAL A 255 25.07 0.06 26.26
CA VAL A 255 26.28 -0.58 26.79
C VAL A 255 27.40 0.43 27.04
N LEU A 256 27.62 1.37 26.12
CA LEU A 256 28.63 2.42 26.27
C LEU A 256 28.29 3.37 27.42
N ALA A 257 27.02 3.73 27.56
CA ALA A 257 26.57 4.56 28.67
C ALA A 257 26.69 3.86 30.02
N ALA A 258 26.32 2.58 30.10
CA ALA A 258 26.50 1.75 31.30
C ALA A 258 27.99 1.63 31.68
N TRP A 259 28.87 1.43 30.70
CA TRP A 259 30.32 1.39 30.94
C TRP A 259 30.86 2.75 31.44
N ALA A 260 30.41 3.86 30.84
CA ALA A 260 30.80 5.20 31.28
C ALA A 260 30.32 5.50 32.72
N ALA A 261 29.12 5.05 33.09
CA ALA A 261 28.58 5.19 34.45
C ALA A 261 29.34 4.33 35.46
N TYR A 262 29.84 3.15 35.06
CA TYR A 262 30.69 2.29 35.89
C TYR A 262 32.05 2.94 36.22
N GLU A 263 32.73 3.48 35.21
CA GLU A 263 34.03 4.16 35.39
C GLU A 263 33.91 5.47 36.16
N SER A 264 32.78 6.18 36.03
CA SER A 264 32.55 7.46 36.68
C SER A 264 31.08 7.64 37.04
N PRO A 265 30.68 7.40 38.31
CA PRO A 265 29.30 7.54 38.78
C PRO A 265 28.69 8.95 38.60
N LYS A 266 29.52 9.97 38.35
CA LYS A 266 29.10 11.35 38.03
C LYS A 266 28.52 11.50 36.62
N LEU A 267 28.68 10.49 35.75
CA LEU A 267 28.22 10.48 34.36
C LEU A 267 26.87 9.78 34.17
N TRP A 268 26.05 9.65 35.21
CA TRP A 268 24.74 9.00 35.15
C TRP A 268 23.81 9.58 34.07
N TRP A 269 23.93 10.88 33.77
CA TRP A 269 23.11 11.56 32.77
C TRP A 269 23.46 11.16 31.32
N VAL A 270 24.61 10.52 31.09
CA VAL A 270 25.03 10.07 29.76
C VAL A 270 24.09 9.00 29.24
N ASP A 271 23.58 8.13 30.10
CA ASP A 271 22.63 7.07 29.74
C ASP A 271 21.32 7.67 29.19
N SER A 272 20.62 8.46 30.00
CA SER A 272 19.36 9.08 29.59
C SER A 272 19.50 10.03 28.40
N THR A 273 20.62 10.77 28.29
CA THR A 273 20.84 11.66 27.14
C THR A 273 21.17 10.88 25.87
N SER A 274 21.96 9.82 25.95
CA SER A 274 22.26 8.95 24.80
C SER A 274 21.01 8.23 24.30
N ALA A 275 20.17 7.72 25.20
CA ALA A 275 18.89 7.09 24.86
C ALA A 275 17.95 8.06 24.12
N ILE A 276 17.84 9.32 24.58
CA ILE A 276 17.03 10.34 23.87
C ILE A 276 17.58 10.61 22.47
N LEU A 277 18.89 10.80 22.34
CA LEU A 277 19.52 11.11 21.04
C LEU A 277 19.35 9.96 20.04
N ILE A 278 19.57 8.71 20.47
CA ILE A 278 19.41 7.54 19.62
C ILE A 278 17.95 7.33 19.25
N SER A 279 17.02 7.47 20.19
CA SER A 279 15.58 7.34 19.89
C SER A 279 15.09 8.41 18.91
N LEU A 280 15.60 9.65 18.97
CA LEU A 280 15.30 10.67 17.96
C LEU A 280 15.81 10.28 16.56
N TYR A 281 17.00 9.69 16.49
CA TYR A 281 17.54 9.16 15.24
C TYR A 281 16.67 8.02 14.68
N ILE A 282 16.27 7.06 15.53
CA ILE A 282 15.42 5.93 15.15
C ILE A 282 14.05 6.42 14.66
N ILE A 283 13.43 7.40 15.33
CA ILE A 283 12.18 8.03 14.89
C ILE A 283 12.34 8.67 13.51
N GLY A 284 13.39 9.46 13.29
CA GLY A 284 13.65 10.07 11.99
C GLY A 284 13.79 9.03 10.87
N SER A 285 14.52 7.95 11.15
CA SER A 285 14.73 6.83 10.24
C SER A 285 13.42 6.12 9.88
N TRP A 286 12.56 5.81 10.86
CA TRP A 286 11.27 5.15 10.62
C TRP A 286 10.24 6.07 9.96
N ILE A 287 10.29 7.38 10.22
CA ILE A 287 9.42 8.35 9.53
C ILE A 287 9.77 8.41 8.03
N GLU A 288 11.06 8.42 7.69
CA GLU A 288 11.50 8.40 6.29
C GLU A 288 11.02 7.13 5.58
N THR A 289 11.28 5.95 6.15
CA THR A 289 10.81 4.67 5.61
C THR A 289 9.29 4.63 5.51
N GLY A 290 8.57 5.04 6.55
CA GLY A 290 7.10 5.07 6.54
C GLY A 290 6.52 5.97 5.45
N LYS A 291 7.14 7.14 5.20
CA LYS A 291 6.73 8.05 4.13
C LYS A 291 6.98 7.46 2.74
N GLU A 292 8.10 6.78 2.53
CA GLU A 292 8.42 6.12 1.26
C GLU A 292 7.41 5.01 0.95
N GLN A 293 7.14 4.15 1.93
CA GLN A 293 6.18 3.05 1.80
C GLN A 293 4.75 3.56 1.60
N ALA A 294 4.34 4.62 2.32
CA ALA A 294 3.06 5.27 2.12
C ALA A 294 2.93 5.88 0.72
N ALA A 295 3.99 6.49 0.19
CA ALA A 295 4.01 7.01 -1.17
C ALA A 295 3.88 5.90 -2.22
N MET A 296 4.51 4.73 -1.99
CA MET A 296 4.33 3.57 -2.87
C MET A 296 2.90 3.05 -2.85
N ILE A 297 2.24 3.00 -1.69
CA ILE A 297 0.82 2.64 -1.57
C ILE A 297 -0.07 3.65 -2.31
N ALA A 298 0.27 4.93 -2.26
CA ALA A 298 -0.44 5.99 -2.97
C ALA A 298 -0.23 5.95 -4.51
N GLY A 299 0.63 5.07 -5.02
CA GLY A 299 0.91 4.96 -6.45
C GLY A 299 1.91 6.01 -6.94
N ARG A 300 3.00 6.24 -6.19
CA ARG A 300 4.11 7.08 -6.65
C ARG A 300 4.57 6.64 -8.06
N SER A 301 4.86 7.61 -8.92
CA SER A 301 5.40 7.35 -10.26
C SER A 301 6.75 6.65 -10.17
N ALA A 302 7.03 5.78 -11.14
CA ALA A 302 8.35 5.19 -11.34
C ALA A 302 9.40 6.26 -11.69
N ASP A 303 10.67 5.88 -11.54
CA ASP A 303 11.80 6.74 -11.85
C ASP A 303 11.80 7.17 -13.33
N PRO A 304 12.21 8.41 -13.66
CA PRO A 304 12.24 8.90 -15.04
C PRO A 304 13.10 8.03 -15.98
N GLU A 305 14.17 7.43 -15.45
CA GLU A 305 15.04 6.52 -16.20
C GLU A 305 14.31 5.23 -16.59
N PHE A 306 13.49 4.68 -15.69
CA PHE A 306 12.67 3.51 -15.98
C PHE A 306 11.59 3.80 -17.01
N LEU A 307 10.95 4.97 -16.91
CA LEU A 307 9.97 5.44 -17.91
C LEU A 307 10.61 5.64 -19.29
N ALA A 308 11.83 6.21 -19.34
CA ALA A 308 12.58 6.39 -20.58
C ALA A 308 12.93 5.04 -21.23
N ASN A 309 13.35 4.05 -20.43
CA ASN A 309 13.62 2.70 -20.91
C ASN A 309 12.36 2.02 -21.49
N ILE A 310 11.23 2.08 -20.78
CA ILE A 310 9.95 1.57 -21.31
C ILE A 310 9.59 2.25 -22.64
N ARG A 311 9.76 3.58 -22.72
CA ARG A 311 9.49 4.34 -23.95
C ARG A 311 10.37 3.90 -25.11
N GLU A 312 11.64 3.64 -24.85
CA GLU A 312 12.57 3.13 -25.85
C GLU A 312 12.15 1.74 -26.35
N ILE A 313 11.84 0.82 -25.43
CA ILE A 313 11.37 -0.54 -25.77
C ILE A 313 10.09 -0.49 -26.60
N ALA A 314 9.15 0.38 -26.24
CA ALA A 314 7.87 0.53 -26.91
C ALA A 314 8.03 1.10 -28.33
N ASN A 315 8.83 2.16 -28.51
CA ASN A 315 9.08 2.76 -29.82
C ASN A 315 9.90 1.86 -30.75
N GLN A 316 10.75 0.98 -30.21
CA GLN A 316 11.52 0.02 -31.01
C GLN A 316 10.74 -1.25 -31.34
N TYR A 317 9.56 -1.46 -30.76
CA TYR A 317 8.81 -2.70 -30.91
C TYR A 317 8.26 -2.89 -32.33
N HIS A 318 7.71 -1.83 -32.93
CA HIS A 318 7.11 -1.87 -34.26
C HIS A 318 7.33 -0.54 -35.00
N PRO A 319 7.69 -0.53 -36.30
CA PRO A 319 8.14 0.68 -37.01
C PRO A 319 7.06 1.76 -37.15
N GLU A 320 5.79 1.39 -37.18
CA GLU A 320 4.65 2.32 -37.31
C GLU A 320 3.94 2.60 -35.99
N LEU A 321 4.49 2.07 -34.88
CA LEU A 321 3.95 2.25 -33.54
C LEU A 321 4.69 3.39 -32.85
N TYR A 322 3.95 4.35 -32.29
CA TYR A 322 4.52 5.46 -31.54
C TYR A 322 3.92 5.55 -30.15
N ALA A 323 4.75 5.76 -29.13
CA ALA A 323 4.31 5.96 -27.76
C ALA A 323 3.79 7.39 -27.54
N ASP A 324 2.50 7.52 -27.23
CA ASP A 324 1.91 8.79 -26.82
C ASP A 324 2.19 8.99 -25.32
N ILE A 325 1.35 8.38 -24.47
CA ILE A 325 1.42 8.49 -23.02
C ILE A 325 1.94 7.18 -22.41
N ILE A 326 2.91 7.31 -21.51
CA ILE A 326 3.41 6.18 -20.70
C ILE A 326 3.33 6.59 -19.24
N ARG A 327 2.60 5.79 -18.46
CA ARG A 327 2.53 5.93 -17.01
C ARG A 327 3.02 4.63 -16.39
N ALA A 328 3.89 4.73 -15.39
CA ALA A 328 4.24 3.59 -14.56
C ALA A 328 4.20 4.05 -13.11
N TYR A 329 3.44 3.35 -12.29
CA TYR A 329 3.27 3.69 -10.89
C TYR A 329 3.35 2.46 -10.00
N HIS A 330 3.74 2.67 -8.75
CA HIS A 330 3.90 1.60 -7.79
C HIS A 330 2.59 0.84 -7.53
N PHE A 331 2.68 -0.48 -7.57
CA PHE A 331 1.64 -1.43 -7.21
C PHE A 331 2.27 -2.45 -6.24
N GLY A 332 2.37 -2.09 -4.96
CA GLY A 332 3.23 -2.81 -4.03
C GLY A 332 4.72 -2.56 -4.35
N PRO A 333 5.59 -3.58 -4.33
CA PRO A 333 7.02 -3.42 -4.65
C PRO A 333 7.30 -3.23 -6.16
N ASN A 334 6.38 -3.68 -7.03
CA ASN A 334 6.51 -3.64 -8.49
C ASN A 334 5.71 -2.49 -9.10
N PHE A 335 5.80 -2.34 -10.43
CA PHE A 335 5.06 -1.33 -11.19
C PHE A 335 3.88 -1.92 -11.95
N LEU A 336 2.79 -1.15 -11.99
CA LEU A 336 1.75 -1.28 -13.00
C LEU A 336 2.04 -0.25 -14.08
N VAL A 337 2.14 -0.72 -15.32
CA VAL A 337 2.49 0.12 -16.48
C VAL A 337 1.27 0.28 -17.37
N GLU A 338 0.94 1.52 -17.71
CA GLU A 338 -0.09 1.89 -18.67
C GLU A 338 0.59 2.56 -19.86
N LEU A 339 0.39 2.00 -21.05
CA LEU A 339 0.91 2.51 -22.30
C LEU A 339 -0.25 2.86 -23.21
N GLU A 340 -0.25 4.09 -23.72
CA GLU A 340 -1.12 4.53 -24.80
C GLU A 340 -0.24 4.65 -26.05
N MET A 341 -0.53 3.80 -27.03
CA MET A 341 0.26 3.68 -28.26
C MET A 341 -0.59 4.06 -29.45
N VAL A 342 -0.01 4.74 -30.43
CA VAL A 342 -0.71 5.17 -31.64
C VAL A 342 -0.29 4.28 -32.82
N LEU A 343 -1.29 3.75 -33.54
CA LEU A 343 -1.15 3.04 -34.81
C LEU A 343 -1.94 3.73 -35.94
N PRO A 344 -1.55 3.56 -37.21
CA PRO A 344 -2.34 4.07 -38.32
C PRO A 344 -3.76 3.47 -38.37
N GLU A 345 -4.75 4.28 -38.77
CA GLU A 345 -6.16 3.85 -38.93
C GLU A 345 -6.33 2.72 -39.96
N THR A 346 -5.34 2.50 -40.83
CA THR A 346 -5.36 1.45 -41.86
C THR A 346 -5.28 0.03 -41.31
N TYR A 347 -4.85 -0.16 -40.06
CA TYR A 347 -4.73 -1.48 -39.44
C TYR A 347 -6.09 -2.05 -39.09
N GLN A 348 -6.26 -3.36 -39.30
CA GLN A 348 -7.42 -4.05 -38.78
C GLN A 348 -7.31 -4.18 -37.26
N LEU A 349 -8.46 -4.17 -36.56
CA LEU A 349 -8.51 -4.35 -35.10
C LEU A 349 -7.76 -5.60 -34.63
N ARG A 350 -7.78 -6.66 -35.43
CA ARG A 350 -7.04 -7.89 -35.15
C ARG A 350 -5.53 -7.66 -35.13
N GLU A 351 -5.02 -6.96 -36.14
CA GLU A 351 -3.59 -6.71 -36.30
C GLU A 351 -3.07 -5.77 -35.21
N SER A 352 -3.83 -4.71 -34.92
CA SER A 352 -3.49 -3.80 -33.82
C SER A 352 -3.48 -4.54 -32.48
N HIS A 353 -4.51 -5.34 -32.19
CA HIS A 353 -4.56 -6.15 -30.97
C HIS A 353 -3.37 -7.11 -30.84
N ASP A 354 -2.98 -7.79 -31.92
CA ASP A 354 -1.84 -8.73 -31.89
C ASP A 354 -0.51 -7.98 -31.64
N ILE A 355 -0.34 -6.78 -32.20
CA ILE A 355 0.81 -5.89 -31.91
C ILE A 355 0.80 -5.45 -30.43
N GLY A 356 -0.34 -4.98 -29.93
CA GLY A 356 -0.50 -4.52 -28.56
C GLY A 356 -0.25 -5.61 -27.52
N MET A 357 -0.79 -6.82 -27.76
CA MET A 357 -0.57 -7.97 -26.89
C MET A 357 0.91 -8.37 -26.87
N GLY A 358 1.58 -8.36 -28.02
CA GLY A 358 3.00 -8.67 -28.07
C GLY A 358 3.86 -7.62 -27.34
N LEU A 359 3.52 -6.33 -27.43
CA LEU A 359 4.16 -5.28 -26.64
C LEU A 359 3.89 -5.48 -25.15
N GLN A 360 2.65 -5.80 -24.77
CA GLN A 360 2.27 -6.07 -23.38
C GLN A 360 3.16 -7.16 -22.78
N HIS A 361 3.28 -8.32 -23.44
CA HIS A 361 4.15 -9.40 -22.97
C HIS A 361 5.61 -8.97 -22.84
N LYS A 362 6.13 -8.20 -23.81
CA LYS A 362 7.52 -7.70 -23.77
C LYS A 362 7.78 -6.77 -22.58
N ILE A 363 6.80 -5.96 -22.19
CA ILE A 363 6.91 -5.07 -21.02
C ILE A 363 6.71 -5.85 -19.72
N GLU A 364 5.80 -6.83 -19.69
CA GLU A 364 5.58 -7.72 -18.53
C GLU A 364 6.77 -8.64 -18.26
N ASP A 365 7.60 -8.95 -19.26
CA ASP A 365 8.85 -9.70 -19.09
C ASP A 365 9.93 -8.92 -18.30
N LEU A 366 9.74 -7.61 -18.07
CA LEU A 366 10.67 -6.81 -17.27
C LEU A 366 10.54 -7.14 -15.78
N ASP A 367 11.67 -7.35 -15.10
CA ASP A 367 11.74 -7.84 -13.72
C ASP A 367 10.98 -7.03 -12.66
N ARG A 368 10.69 -5.75 -12.93
CA ARG A 368 10.00 -4.81 -12.02
C ARG A 368 8.54 -4.54 -12.42
N VAL A 369 8.06 -5.14 -13.51
CA VAL A 369 6.69 -4.94 -14.00
C VAL A 369 5.81 -6.08 -13.51
N GLU A 370 4.75 -5.73 -12.79
CA GLU A 370 3.73 -6.69 -12.35
C GLU A 370 2.75 -7.00 -13.47
N ARG A 371 2.34 -5.94 -14.18
CA ARG A 371 1.35 -5.98 -15.25
C ARG A 371 1.48 -4.76 -16.15
N ALA A 372 1.23 -4.96 -17.44
CA ALA A 372 1.14 -3.87 -18.39
C ALA A 372 -0.28 -3.81 -18.98
N PHE A 373 -0.76 -2.59 -19.25
CA PHE A 373 -1.97 -2.33 -20.02
C PHE A 373 -1.57 -1.51 -21.24
N VAL A 374 -1.84 -2.05 -22.42
CA VAL A 374 -1.56 -1.38 -23.69
C VAL A 374 -2.89 -0.96 -24.30
N HIS A 375 -3.18 0.33 -24.28
CA HIS A 375 -4.24 0.95 -25.07
C HIS A 375 -3.66 1.30 -26.45
N ILE A 376 -4.37 0.93 -27.51
CA ILE A 376 -4.02 1.35 -28.87
C ILE A 376 -5.03 2.36 -29.37
N ASP A 377 -4.53 3.55 -29.68
CA ASP A 377 -5.24 4.63 -30.34
C ASP A 377 -4.87 4.71 -31.82
N TYR A 378 -5.76 5.32 -32.61
CA TYR A 378 -5.49 5.63 -34.02
C TYR A 378 -5.05 7.08 -34.24
N GLN A 379 -5.12 7.92 -33.20
CA GLN A 379 -4.78 9.33 -33.26
C GLN A 379 -4.31 9.82 -31.88
N GLU A 380 -3.25 10.63 -31.86
CA GLU A 380 -2.77 11.34 -30.66
C GLU A 380 -3.83 12.32 -30.16
N ARG A 381 -4.06 12.34 -28.84
CA ARG A 381 -5.07 13.22 -28.23
C ARG A 381 -4.39 14.19 -27.26
N PRO A 382 -4.59 15.50 -27.39
CA PRO A 382 -3.99 16.49 -26.48
C PRO A 382 -4.75 16.63 -25.14
N TYR A 383 -5.63 15.68 -24.79
CA TYR A 383 -6.51 15.74 -23.63
C TYR A 383 -6.67 14.37 -22.99
N ASP A 384 -6.99 14.35 -21.69
CA ASP A 384 -7.19 13.13 -20.92
C ASP A 384 -8.60 12.58 -21.15
N GLU A 385 -8.71 11.39 -21.74
CA GLU A 385 -10.01 10.78 -22.01
C GLU A 385 -10.80 10.44 -20.73
N HIS A 386 -10.14 10.36 -19.58
CA HIS A 386 -10.77 10.11 -18.29
C HIS A 386 -11.17 11.38 -17.54
N ASP A 387 -10.68 12.56 -17.95
CA ASP A 387 -11.15 13.85 -17.46
C ASP A 387 -12.08 14.51 -18.50
N GLU A 388 -13.40 14.33 -18.31
CA GLU A 388 -14.44 14.99 -19.12
C GLU A 388 -14.24 16.52 -19.19
N ASN A 389 -13.55 17.12 -18.21
CA ASN A 389 -13.26 18.55 -18.26
C ASN A 389 -12.21 18.95 -19.27
N SER A 390 -11.30 18.03 -19.61
CA SER A 390 -10.22 18.23 -20.55
C SER A 390 -10.66 18.08 -22.01
N TRP A 391 -11.86 17.50 -22.25
CA TRP A 391 -12.34 17.21 -23.59
C TRP A 391 -12.61 18.49 -24.41
N PRO A 392 -12.23 18.52 -25.70
CA PRO A 392 -12.65 19.55 -26.64
C PRO A 392 -14.18 19.56 -26.77
N ASN A 393 -14.77 20.74 -26.87
CA ASN A 393 -16.23 20.89 -27.03
C ASN A 393 -16.77 20.13 -28.25
N GLU A 394 -16.00 20.06 -29.34
CA GLU A 394 -16.37 19.35 -30.56
C GLU A 394 -16.53 17.84 -30.32
N TYR A 395 -15.64 17.23 -29.53
CA TYR A 395 -15.75 15.83 -29.14
C TYR A 395 -16.96 15.60 -28.21
N TYR A 396 -17.17 16.51 -27.26
CA TYR A 396 -18.32 16.46 -26.37
C TYR A 396 -19.65 16.50 -27.13
N GLU A 397 -19.77 17.40 -28.12
CA GLU A 397 -20.94 17.50 -28.99
C GLU A 397 -21.15 16.25 -29.84
N LYS A 398 -20.07 15.66 -30.39
CA LYS A 398 -20.12 14.42 -31.16
C LYS A 398 -20.61 13.23 -30.34
N VAL A 399 -20.19 13.11 -29.08
CA VAL A 399 -20.52 11.95 -28.23
C VAL A 399 -21.85 12.14 -27.48
N ARG A 400 -22.13 13.34 -26.96
CA ARG A 400 -23.29 13.62 -26.08
C ARG A 400 -24.46 14.30 -26.82
N GLY A 401 -24.29 14.70 -28.08
CA GLY A 401 -25.34 15.31 -28.89
C GLY A 401 -25.85 16.68 -28.39
N SER A 402 -25.18 17.29 -27.42
CA SER A 402 -25.52 18.62 -26.88
C SER A 402 -24.27 19.39 -26.47
N PRO A 403 -24.23 20.72 -26.67
CA PRO A 403 -23.13 21.55 -26.19
C PRO A 403 -23.01 21.44 -24.67
N ARG A 404 -21.77 21.40 -24.18
CA ARG A 404 -21.46 21.34 -22.75
C ARG A 404 -22.17 22.51 -22.04
N GLN A 405 -23.21 22.21 -21.25
CA GLN A 405 -23.77 23.19 -20.32
C GLN A 405 -22.64 23.52 -19.34
N LYS A 406 -22.09 24.73 -19.43
CA LYS A 406 -21.13 25.23 -18.44
C LYS A 406 -21.84 25.27 -17.09
N SER A 407 -21.74 24.18 -16.34
CA SER A 407 -21.99 24.18 -14.90
C SER A 407 -21.03 25.21 -14.33
N ALA A 408 -21.57 26.36 -13.94
CA ALA A 408 -20.86 27.38 -13.18
C ALA A 408 -20.49 26.78 -11.82
N LYS A 409 -19.38 26.02 -11.77
CA LYS A 409 -18.78 25.53 -10.54
C LYS A 409 -17.27 25.73 -10.62
N CYS A 410 -16.87 26.87 -10.06
CA CYS A 410 -15.58 27.18 -9.45
C CYS A 410 -14.33 26.50 -10.04
N ARG A 411 -13.68 27.14 -11.01
CA ARG A 411 -12.21 27.20 -11.03
C ARG A 411 -11.81 28.64 -10.74
N PRO A 412 -10.89 28.91 -9.80
CA PRO A 412 -10.16 30.17 -9.83
C PRO A 412 -9.35 30.20 -11.12
N SER A 413 -9.44 31.31 -11.85
CA SER A 413 -8.67 31.55 -13.06
C SER A 413 -7.16 31.59 -12.74
N VAL A 414 -6.39 30.81 -13.50
CA VAL A 414 -4.90 30.75 -13.49
C VAL A 414 -4.26 32.08 -13.97
N GLU A 415 -5.06 33.09 -14.26
CA GLU A 415 -4.62 34.43 -14.68
C GLU A 415 -4.27 35.37 -13.51
N GLY A 416 -4.48 34.92 -12.26
CA GLY A 416 -4.10 35.64 -11.04
C GLY A 416 -2.66 35.41 -10.55
N GLU A 417 -1.99 34.32 -10.97
CA GLU A 417 -0.67 33.97 -10.44
C GLU A 417 0.47 34.80 -11.04
N LYS A 418 0.37 35.25 -12.30
CA LYS A 418 1.39 36.13 -12.90
C LYS A 418 1.36 37.58 -12.40
N LYS A 419 0.40 37.94 -11.54
CA LYS A 419 0.32 39.29 -10.96
C LYS A 419 0.63 39.33 -9.45
N LEU A 420 0.86 38.18 -8.82
CA LEU A 420 1.32 38.12 -7.43
C LEU A 420 2.84 37.94 -7.29
N GLU A 421 3.58 37.58 -8.35
CA GLU A 421 5.04 37.56 -8.32
C GLU A 421 5.71 38.95 -8.46
N SER A 422 4.93 40.03 -8.68
CA SER A 422 5.48 41.38 -8.87
C SER A 422 5.12 42.39 -7.76
N SER A 423 4.55 41.95 -6.63
CA SER A 423 4.28 42.85 -5.49
C SER A 423 4.80 42.23 -4.20
N GLY A 424 5.99 42.68 -3.78
CA GLY A 424 6.59 42.28 -2.52
C GLY A 424 5.69 42.58 -1.33
N ALA A 425 5.31 41.54 -0.60
CA ALA A 425 4.70 41.62 0.72
C ALA A 425 5.08 40.37 1.54
N GLY A 426 6.38 40.13 1.69
CA GLY A 426 6.93 39.11 2.57
C GLY A 426 7.40 39.71 3.89
N SER A 427 6.49 39.99 4.82
CA SER A 427 6.78 40.15 6.26
C SER A 427 5.47 40.39 7.01
N GLY A 428 4.92 39.39 7.68
CA GLY A 428 3.75 39.61 8.54
C GLY A 428 3.14 38.36 9.18
N LEU A 429 3.35 37.18 8.58
CA LEU A 429 2.76 35.96 9.13
C LEU A 429 3.56 35.33 10.29
N PHE A 430 4.87 35.58 10.36
CA PHE A 430 5.72 35.05 11.45
C PHE A 430 5.66 35.89 12.74
N ASP A 431 5.30 37.17 12.67
CA ASP A 431 5.24 38.06 13.84
C ASP A 431 3.99 37.86 14.71
N THR A 432 2.95 37.23 14.17
CA THR A 432 1.67 37.07 14.86
C THR A 432 1.61 35.79 15.71
N LEU A 433 2.49 34.81 15.43
CA LEU A 433 2.59 33.55 16.19
C LEU A 433 3.57 33.62 17.37
N ALA A 434 4.50 34.58 17.38
CA ALA A 434 5.49 34.75 18.46
C ALA A 434 5.00 35.59 19.66
N ARG A 435 3.73 36.05 19.67
CA ARG A 435 3.14 36.81 20.81
C ARG A 435 2.07 36.05 21.59
N ARG A 436 1.89 34.76 21.33
CA ARG A 436 0.91 33.90 22.05
C ARG A 436 1.48 32.57 22.55
N LEU A 437 2.81 32.43 22.54
CA LEU A 437 3.61 31.58 23.42
C LEU A 437 4.48 32.52 24.26
#